data_AF-A0A7S3P7U5-F1
#
_entry.id   AF-A0A7S3P7U5-F1
#
_cell.length_a   1.000
_cell.length_b   1.000
_cell.length_c   1.000
_cell.angle_alpha   90.00
_cell.angle_beta   90.00
_cell.angle_gamma   90.00
#
_symmetry.space_group_name_H-M   'P 1'
#
loop_
_entity.id
_entity.type
_entity.pdbx_description
1 polymer ?
#
loop_
_entity_poly.entity_id
_entity_poly.type
_entity_poly.pdbx_seq_one_letter_code
_entity_poly.pdbx_strand_id
1 'polypeptide(L)'
;MVIIAAVSMTALTREFDKTIEESEAFLLEVEIKNLNVTSGLRATYASMQTSRPIRDLYLTTRYANWLSFGGLVLSNSVTSFQNTINLCKGYENPDDCPAVADLKVCDCRWKDSPDDCTNNTRHQQMLYTVVQSDGALQNGTRWRTKYPEICISPLTTEWWATEDMPVQTNTSTSSLRYGTSFDRARIANAASPAVLAIRNYRVEQPHGMGQYVAFHDDGMFVGSEGCSTHRHSTLAYFRSTEVNALINQDICPVDKFGYDPRCREWYDSAKNKAHDAGIALFVTAPYVFPNEVIAQSAVSPIIDPSNGYYVGQVLMDFSSDLILSALTDTATPLRQMGFPLLITADTDSMGGDVVIGPGFYRKESAAVPVASIVIKEDLKCAEDGNPECIQRVNKFNEIKKKMKDCMTGATSFSRRTADGDTETVYVAFAPVHVPFLDPVNSANFARGAFLGNTCIYSLALAETEVGIKEPFRAVEEDYNDQTRIAIVILACLIFLAIVIAVIVAYIVARSITEPMLYLLGIIGLV
;
A
#
# COMPACT_ATOMS: atom_id res chain seq x y z
N MET A 1 -51.96 -27.72 -34.21
CA MET A 1 -51.76 -26.47 -33.43
C MET A 1 -50.98 -26.70 -32.14
N VAL A 2 -51.38 -27.64 -31.27
CA VAL A 2 -50.68 -27.91 -29.99
C VAL A 2 -49.19 -28.23 -30.15
N ILE A 3 -48.84 -29.11 -31.10
CA ILE A 3 -47.43 -29.46 -31.39
C ILE A 3 -46.65 -28.24 -31.87
N ILE A 4 -47.25 -27.39 -32.72
CA ILE A 4 -46.59 -26.19 -33.26
C ILE A 4 -46.33 -25.19 -32.12
N ALA A 5 -47.30 -24.96 -31.24
CA ALA A 5 -47.13 -24.07 -30.08
C ALA A 5 -46.05 -24.57 -29.10
N ALA A 6 -46.02 -25.88 -28.83
CA ALA A 6 -45.00 -26.49 -27.98
C ALA A 6 -43.58 -26.37 -28.58
N VAL A 7 -43.45 -26.60 -29.89
CA VAL A 7 -42.18 -26.47 -30.62
C VAL A 7 -41.73 -25.00 -30.69
N SER A 8 -42.66 -24.06 -30.91
CA SER A 8 -42.35 -22.62 -30.91
C SER A 8 -41.89 -22.13 -29.54
N MET A 9 -42.52 -22.58 -28.44
CA MET A 9 -42.08 -22.22 -27.08
C MET A 9 -40.71 -22.79 -26.75
N THR A 10 -40.45 -24.06 -27.06
CA THR A 10 -39.12 -24.66 -26.82
C THR A 10 -38.03 -23.99 -27.66
N ALA A 11 -38.34 -23.57 -28.89
CA ALA A 11 -37.41 -22.80 -29.72
C ALA A 11 -37.14 -21.40 -29.13
N LEU A 12 -38.18 -20.71 -28.64
CA LEU A 12 -38.06 -19.40 -27.98
C LEU A 12 -37.23 -19.49 -26.69
N THR A 13 -37.50 -20.47 -25.83
CA THR A 13 -36.72 -20.67 -24.60
C THR A 13 -35.25 -20.90 -24.93
N ARG A 14 -34.95 -21.78 -25.89
CA ARG A 14 -33.57 -22.07 -26.29
C ARG A 14 -32.84 -20.85 -26.87
N GLU A 15 -33.50 -20.06 -27.71
CA GLU A 15 -32.89 -18.85 -28.29
C GLU A 15 -32.65 -17.79 -27.22
N PHE A 16 -33.56 -17.69 -26.25
CA PHE A 16 -33.43 -16.79 -25.13
C PHE A 16 -32.30 -17.20 -24.18
N ASP A 17 -32.19 -18.48 -23.80
CA ASP A 17 -31.10 -19.00 -22.98
C ASP A 17 -29.74 -18.68 -23.62
N LYS A 18 -29.65 -18.87 -24.95
CA LYS A 18 -28.47 -18.52 -25.74
C LYS A 18 -28.18 -17.00 -25.69
N THR A 19 -29.21 -16.17 -25.78
CA THR A 19 -29.07 -14.71 -25.73
C THR A 19 -28.61 -14.24 -24.34
N ILE A 20 -29.10 -14.86 -23.27
CA ILE A 20 -28.62 -14.62 -21.91
C ILE A 20 -27.14 -14.99 -21.80
N GLU A 21 -26.75 -16.19 -22.24
CA GLU A 21 -25.36 -16.65 -22.17
C GLU A 21 -24.41 -15.70 -22.95
N GLU A 22 -24.80 -15.28 -24.16
CA GLU A 22 -24.05 -14.31 -24.95
C GLU A 22 -23.96 -12.94 -24.26
N SER A 23 -25.04 -12.50 -23.61
CA SER A 23 -25.09 -11.22 -22.88
C SER A 23 -24.25 -11.25 -21.60
N GLU A 24 -24.25 -12.37 -20.87
CA GLU A 24 -23.41 -12.58 -19.69
C GLU A 24 -21.94 -12.55 -20.07
N ALA A 25 -21.55 -13.26 -21.12
CA ALA A 25 -20.18 -13.27 -21.62
C ALA A 25 -19.73 -11.87 -22.03
N PHE A 26 -20.59 -11.10 -22.70
CA PHE A 26 -20.31 -9.72 -23.08
C PHE A 26 -20.17 -8.79 -21.87
N LEU A 27 -21.06 -8.88 -20.87
CA LEU A 27 -20.93 -8.08 -19.65
C LEU A 27 -19.63 -8.41 -18.93
N LEU A 28 -19.30 -9.69 -18.82
CA LEU A 28 -18.07 -10.12 -18.17
C LEU A 28 -16.84 -9.50 -18.87
N GLU A 29 -16.80 -9.49 -20.20
CA GLU A 29 -15.74 -8.83 -20.97
C GLU A 29 -15.67 -7.33 -20.67
N VAL A 30 -16.81 -6.65 -20.65
CA VAL A 30 -16.90 -5.21 -20.36
C VAL A 30 -16.44 -4.90 -18.94
N GLU A 31 -16.84 -5.69 -17.95
CA GLU A 31 -16.47 -5.47 -16.55
C GLU A 31 -14.98 -5.77 -16.31
N ILE A 32 -14.41 -6.81 -16.93
CA ILE A 32 -12.96 -7.04 -16.89
C ILE A 32 -12.20 -5.84 -17.48
N LYS A 33 -12.68 -5.26 -18.59
CA LYS A 33 -12.08 -4.07 -19.19
C LYS A 33 -12.24 -2.84 -18.29
N ASN A 34 -13.39 -2.68 -17.65
CA ASN A 34 -13.66 -1.61 -16.69
C ASN A 34 -12.73 -1.69 -15.48
N LEU A 35 -12.56 -2.89 -14.90
CA LEU A 35 -11.60 -3.15 -13.82
C LEU A 35 -10.18 -2.78 -14.23
N ASN A 36 -9.75 -3.12 -15.45
CA ASN A 36 -8.43 -2.81 -15.97
C ASN A 36 -8.18 -1.31 -16.16
N VAL A 37 -9.17 -0.57 -16.69
CA VAL A 37 -9.08 0.89 -16.82
C VAL A 37 -9.05 1.54 -15.43
N THR A 38 -9.91 1.10 -14.53
CA THR A 38 -10.02 1.66 -13.18
C THR A 38 -8.76 1.40 -12.36
N SER A 39 -8.20 0.19 -12.41
CA SER A 39 -6.94 -0.12 -11.72
C SER A 39 -5.78 0.73 -12.26
N GLY A 40 -5.70 0.92 -13.58
CA GLY A 40 -4.71 1.79 -14.22
C GLY A 40 -4.84 3.27 -13.79
N LEU A 41 -6.06 3.80 -13.73
CA LEU A 41 -6.32 5.16 -13.26
C LEU A 41 -5.96 5.34 -11.78
N ARG A 42 -6.29 4.37 -10.93
CA ARG A 42 -5.94 4.40 -9.50
C ARG A 42 -4.44 4.28 -9.27
N ALA A 43 -3.75 3.42 -10.03
CA ALA A 43 -2.30 3.31 -9.97
C ALA A 43 -1.61 4.61 -10.41
N THR A 44 -2.13 5.27 -11.46
CA THR A 44 -1.64 6.58 -11.92
C THR A 44 -1.87 7.66 -10.85
N TYR A 45 -3.04 7.68 -10.22
CA TYR A 45 -3.32 8.60 -9.12
C TYR A 45 -2.35 8.39 -7.94
N ALA A 46 -2.13 7.14 -7.53
CA ALA A 46 -1.17 6.82 -6.46
C ALA A 46 0.27 7.23 -6.83
N SER A 47 0.65 7.05 -8.10
CA SER A 47 1.93 7.52 -8.65
C SER A 47 2.07 9.03 -8.51
N MET A 48 1.03 9.80 -8.86
CA MET A 48 1.03 11.26 -8.75
C MET A 48 1.16 11.73 -7.29
N GLN A 49 0.45 11.07 -6.36
CA GLN A 49 0.55 11.40 -4.93
C GLN A 49 1.95 11.12 -4.37
N THR A 50 2.59 10.04 -4.84
CA THR A 50 3.92 9.65 -4.35
C THR A 50 5.06 10.42 -5.02
N SER A 51 4.91 10.79 -6.31
CA SER A 51 5.96 11.45 -7.10
C SER A 51 6.48 12.74 -6.46
N ARG A 52 5.62 13.45 -5.73
CA ARG A 52 6.00 14.71 -5.08
C ARG A 52 6.95 14.50 -3.90
N PRO A 53 6.62 13.69 -2.87
CA PRO A 53 7.59 13.30 -1.84
C PRO A 53 8.91 12.78 -2.42
N ILE A 54 8.87 12.00 -3.51
CA ILE A 54 10.09 11.51 -4.16
C ILE A 54 10.95 12.62 -4.78
N ARG A 55 10.32 13.61 -5.42
CA ARG A 55 11.05 14.79 -5.94
C ARG A 55 11.68 15.59 -4.80
N ASP A 56 10.94 15.79 -3.72
CA ASP A 56 11.41 16.56 -2.57
C ASP A 56 12.56 15.81 -1.86
N LEU A 57 12.46 14.49 -1.74
CA LEU A 57 13.54 13.60 -1.33
C LEU A 57 14.77 13.76 -2.21
N TYR A 58 14.62 13.72 -3.54
CA TYR A 58 15.75 13.92 -4.46
C TYR A 58 16.47 15.24 -4.21
N LEU A 59 15.73 16.35 -4.05
CA LEU A 59 16.35 17.64 -3.77
C LEU A 59 17.17 17.59 -2.47
N THR A 60 16.60 17.05 -1.40
CA THR A 60 17.29 16.89 -0.12
C THR A 60 18.51 15.98 -0.23
N THR A 61 18.40 14.83 -0.89
CA THR A 61 19.50 13.90 -1.16
C THR A 61 20.61 14.59 -1.94
N ARG A 62 20.26 15.32 -2.99
CA ARG A 62 21.20 16.06 -3.81
C ARG A 62 21.94 17.06 -2.89
N TYR A 63 21.23 17.88 -2.11
CA TYR A 63 21.88 18.84 -1.20
C TYR A 63 22.82 18.14 -0.19
N ALA A 64 22.36 17.07 0.45
CA ALA A 64 23.16 16.29 1.41
C ALA A 64 24.43 15.71 0.79
N ASN A 65 24.32 15.08 -0.39
CA ASN A 65 25.44 14.56 -1.17
C ASN A 65 26.46 15.65 -1.49
N TRP A 66 25.99 16.80 -1.98
CA TRP A 66 26.88 17.90 -2.32
C TRP A 66 27.59 18.48 -1.10
N LEU A 67 26.88 18.70 0.00
CA LEU A 67 27.50 19.19 1.23
C LEU A 67 28.53 18.19 1.78
N SER A 68 28.27 16.89 1.62
CA SER A 68 29.17 15.82 2.05
C SER A 68 30.45 15.73 1.21
N PHE A 69 30.37 15.94 -0.11
CA PHE A 69 31.47 15.60 -1.03
C PHE A 69 32.08 16.77 -1.79
N GLY A 70 31.35 17.87 -2.04
CA GLY A 70 31.81 18.92 -2.96
C GLY A 70 31.64 20.37 -2.49
N GLY A 71 30.58 20.67 -1.74
CA GLY A 71 30.07 22.04 -1.55
C GLY A 71 30.71 22.84 -0.44
N LEU A 72 31.14 22.20 0.64
CA LEU A 72 31.67 22.90 1.80
C LEU A 72 33.13 22.56 2.05
N VAL A 73 33.99 23.57 1.93
CA VAL A 73 35.22 23.65 2.73
C VAL A 73 34.77 24.11 4.13
N LEU A 74 34.20 23.17 4.90
CA LEU A 74 33.86 23.31 6.32
C LEU A 74 32.98 24.54 6.65
N SER A 75 31.64 24.42 6.55
CA SER A 75 30.74 25.38 7.21
C SER A 75 31.00 25.34 8.72
N ASN A 76 31.17 26.48 9.41
CA ASN A 76 31.27 26.52 10.87
C ASN A 76 29.90 26.57 11.58
N SER A 77 28.78 26.47 10.84
CA SER A 77 27.45 26.59 11.43
C SER A 77 26.86 25.22 11.78
N VAL A 78 26.60 24.99 13.06
CA VAL A 78 25.66 23.97 13.51
C VAL A 78 24.40 24.67 13.99
N THR A 79 23.23 24.30 13.46
CA THR A 79 21.99 25.05 13.66
C THR A 79 21.38 24.89 15.06
N SER A 80 21.54 23.74 15.71
CA SER A 80 21.70 23.52 17.17
C SER A 80 21.60 22.02 17.47
N PHE A 81 22.05 21.57 18.64
CA PHE A 81 21.65 20.29 19.20
C PHE A 81 20.56 20.54 20.24
N GLN A 82 19.42 19.86 20.10
CA GLN A 82 18.34 19.99 21.06
C GLN A 82 18.54 18.95 22.17
N ASN A 83 18.68 19.43 23.41
CA ASN A 83 18.81 18.56 24.60
C ASN A 83 17.45 17.99 25.07
N THR A 84 16.39 18.22 24.30
CA THR A 84 15.01 17.89 24.65
C THR A 84 14.84 16.41 24.97
N ILE A 85 15.56 15.51 24.29
CA ILE A 85 15.49 14.07 24.57
C ILE A 85 15.93 13.77 26.01
N ASN A 86 17.06 14.30 26.47
CA ASN A 86 17.53 14.09 27.84
C ASN A 86 16.67 14.84 28.87
N LEU A 87 16.10 16.00 28.51
CA LEU A 87 15.22 16.74 29.41
C LEU A 87 13.89 16.00 29.61
N CYS A 88 13.39 15.33 28.57
CA CYS A 88 12.07 14.73 28.59
C CYS A 88 12.05 13.25 29.00
N LYS A 89 13.18 12.53 29.05
CA LYS A 89 13.24 11.10 29.44
C LYS A 89 12.74 10.77 30.85
N GLY A 90 12.60 11.79 31.72
CA GLY A 90 12.06 11.65 33.07
C GLY A 90 10.53 11.68 33.17
N TYR A 91 9.84 11.99 32.08
CA TYR A 91 8.38 12.10 32.04
C TYR A 91 7.75 10.77 31.61
N GLU A 92 6.56 10.43 32.11
CA GLU A 92 5.86 9.21 31.68
C GLU A 92 5.36 9.35 30.25
N ASN A 93 4.74 10.50 29.95
CA ASN A 93 4.41 10.94 28.60
C ASN A 93 5.39 12.05 28.17
N PRO A 94 6.15 11.89 27.07
CA PRO A 94 7.03 12.94 26.57
C PRO A 94 6.33 14.27 26.30
N ASP A 95 5.04 14.26 25.98
CA ASP A 95 4.26 15.47 25.72
C ASP A 95 4.02 16.33 26.99
N ASP A 96 4.15 15.75 28.18
CA ASP A 96 4.03 16.45 29.47
C ASP A 96 5.32 17.21 29.83
N CYS A 97 6.40 16.99 29.09
CA CYS A 97 7.68 17.66 29.30
C CYS A 97 7.57 19.15 28.95
N PRO A 98 7.91 20.08 29.86
CA PRO A 98 7.80 21.53 29.58
C PRO A 98 8.60 21.98 28.34
N ALA A 99 9.74 21.34 28.08
CA ALA A 99 10.57 21.64 26.91
C ALA A 99 9.87 21.32 25.57
N VAL A 100 8.85 20.46 25.56
CA VAL A 100 8.04 20.16 24.37
C VAL A 100 7.16 21.35 23.98
N ALA A 101 6.57 22.05 24.95
CA ALA A 101 5.71 23.20 24.71
C ALA A 101 6.48 24.33 23.98
N ASP A 102 7.72 24.57 24.39
CA ASP A 102 8.59 25.60 23.79
C ASP A 102 9.02 25.27 22.35
N LEU A 103 8.88 24.01 21.92
CA LEU A 103 9.28 23.52 20.61
C LEU A 103 8.11 23.33 19.64
N LYS A 104 6.88 23.70 20.02
CA LYS A 104 5.72 23.69 19.13
C LYS A 104 5.74 24.91 18.19
N VAL A 105 6.23 24.72 16.96
CA VAL A 105 6.41 25.77 15.94
C VAL A 105 5.46 25.59 14.76
N CYS A 106 4.16 25.61 15.08
CA CYS A 106 3.06 25.41 14.13
C CYS A 106 2.47 26.75 13.65
N ASP A 107 2.78 27.23 12.45
CA ASP A 107 2.15 28.47 11.93
C ASP A 107 0.75 28.19 11.36
N CYS A 108 -0.30 28.75 11.98
CA CYS A 108 -1.70 28.53 11.58
C CYS A 108 -1.98 28.86 10.10
N ARG A 109 -1.23 29.78 9.50
CA ARG A 109 -1.40 30.16 8.08
C ARG A 109 -1.08 29.00 7.13
N TRP A 110 -0.35 28.00 7.61
CA TRP A 110 0.14 26.88 6.82
C TRP A 110 -0.73 25.63 6.95
N LYS A 111 -1.72 25.61 7.84
CA LYS A 111 -2.64 24.47 8.08
C LYS A 111 -1.92 23.14 8.37
N ASP A 112 -0.69 23.20 8.88
CA ASP A 112 0.10 22.01 9.25
C ASP A 112 -0.49 21.28 10.47
N SER A 113 -1.23 21.99 11.33
CA SER A 113 -1.98 21.45 12.48
C SER A 113 -3.27 22.27 12.64
N PRO A 114 -4.46 21.67 12.56
CA PRO A 114 -5.73 22.40 12.67
C PRO A 114 -6.05 22.86 14.10
N ASP A 115 -5.57 22.14 15.12
CA ASP A 115 -6.03 22.33 16.51
C ASP A 115 -4.98 22.95 17.45
N ASP A 116 -3.69 22.92 17.09
CA ASP A 116 -2.59 23.40 17.95
C ASP A 116 -1.58 24.19 17.11
N CYS A 117 -1.85 25.48 16.90
CA CYS A 117 -1.03 26.38 16.10
C CYS A 117 -0.93 27.80 16.68
N THR A 118 0.18 28.46 16.40
CA THR A 118 0.54 29.82 16.84
C THR A 118 0.91 30.67 15.62
N ASN A 119 0.47 31.92 15.57
CA ASN A 119 0.77 32.78 14.42
C ASN A 119 2.27 33.15 14.38
N ASN A 120 2.85 33.12 13.17
CA ASN A 120 4.20 33.63 12.89
C ASN A 120 5.38 32.88 13.53
N THR A 121 5.21 31.62 13.91
CA THR A 121 6.28 30.78 14.50
C THR A 121 7.14 30.07 13.45
N ARG A 122 6.88 30.29 12.15
CA ARG A 122 7.55 29.56 11.08
C ARG A 122 9.08 29.72 11.05
N HIS A 123 9.56 30.91 11.38
CA HIS A 123 10.99 31.23 11.45
C HIS A 123 11.73 30.49 12.58
N GLN A 124 11.00 29.86 13.50
CA GLN A 124 11.53 29.08 14.62
C GLN A 124 11.71 27.60 14.25
N GLN A 125 11.26 27.17 13.08
CA GLN A 125 11.53 25.83 12.59
C GLN A 125 13.03 25.61 12.39
N MET A 126 13.50 24.48 12.88
CA MET A 126 14.91 24.11 12.83
C MET A 126 15.07 22.62 12.60
N LEU A 127 16.27 22.23 12.17
CA LEU A 127 16.68 20.84 12.20
C LEU A 127 17.06 20.48 13.63
N TYR A 128 16.64 19.31 14.08
CA TYR A 128 17.21 18.70 15.28
C TYR A 128 18.31 17.73 14.86
N THR A 129 19.28 17.53 15.74
CA THR A 129 20.32 16.51 15.58
C THR A 129 20.30 15.57 16.76
N VAL A 130 20.26 14.28 16.48
CA VAL A 130 20.11 13.24 17.48
C VAL A 130 21.15 12.16 17.23
N VAL A 131 21.95 11.89 18.26
CA VAL A 131 22.95 10.81 18.28
C VAL A 131 23.17 10.41 19.72
N GLN A 132 23.25 9.10 19.97
CA GLN A 132 23.57 8.61 21.30
C GLN A 132 25.03 8.87 21.65
N SER A 133 25.29 9.37 22.86
CA SER A 133 26.65 9.67 23.37
C SER A 133 27.34 8.47 23.98
N ASP A 134 26.58 7.45 24.35
CA ASP A 134 27.12 6.26 24.95
C ASP A 134 28.19 5.59 24.06
N GLY A 135 29.43 5.56 24.58
CA GLY A 135 30.60 5.00 23.90
C GLY A 135 31.33 5.95 22.94
N ALA A 136 30.99 7.25 22.90
CA ALA A 136 31.77 8.24 22.17
C ALA A 136 33.11 8.54 22.88
N LEU A 137 34.19 8.65 22.11
CA LEU A 137 35.49 9.12 22.61
C LEU A 137 35.47 10.64 22.84
N GLN A 138 36.41 11.15 23.64
CA GLN A 138 36.59 12.59 23.90
C GLN A 138 36.80 13.46 22.64
N ASN A 139 37.14 12.87 21.50
CA ASN A 139 37.28 13.56 20.22
C ASN A 139 35.98 13.49 19.36
N GLY A 140 34.89 12.98 19.94
CA GLY A 140 33.59 12.89 19.28
C GLY A 140 33.48 11.77 18.26
N THR A 141 34.42 10.83 18.28
CA THR A 141 34.35 9.64 17.44
C THR A 141 33.63 8.52 18.18
N ARG A 142 32.61 7.95 17.53
CA ARG A 142 32.03 6.67 17.92
C ARG A 142 32.58 5.61 16.97
N TRP A 143 33.35 4.66 17.48
CA TRP A 143 33.83 3.52 16.67
C TRP A 143 32.66 2.59 16.34
N ARG A 144 32.76 1.89 15.20
CA ARG A 144 31.64 1.19 14.55
C ARG A 144 30.87 0.17 15.38
N THR A 145 31.34 -0.35 16.51
CA THR A 145 30.73 -1.58 17.07
C THR A 145 30.92 -1.81 18.57
N LYS A 146 30.72 -0.79 19.41
CA LYS A 146 30.28 -1.02 20.81
C LYS A 146 29.25 0.02 21.21
N TYR A 147 28.02 -0.19 20.75
CA TYR A 147 26.85 0.44 21.35
C TYR A 147 26.83 0.08 22.85
N PRO A 148 26.39 0.96 23.78
CA PRO A 148 26.28 0.61 25.20
C PRO A 148 25.58 -0.73 25.39
N GLU A 149 26.18 -1.59 26.23
CA GLU A 149 25.75 -2.98 26.38
C GLU A 149 24.31 -3.08 26.89
N ILE A 150 23.79 -2.11 27.66
CA ILE A 150 22.42 -2.21 28.17
C ILE A 150 21.75 -0.84 28.43
N CYS A 151 20.99 -0.34 27.46
CA CYS A 151 19.98 0.71 27.70
C CYS A 151 18.66 0.02 28.08
N ILE A 152 18.44 -0.25 29.37
CA ILE A 152 17.24 -0.96 29.89
C ILE A 152 16.01 -0.06 30.07
N SER A 153 16.17 1.26 30.01
CA SER A 153 15.08 2.23 30.14
C SER A 153 15.43 3.57 29.47
N PRO A 154 14.45 4.46 29.24
CA PRO A 154 14.73 5.79 28.68
C PRO A 154 15.76 6.55 29.52
N LEU A 155 15.70 6.43 30.86
CA LEU A 155 16.62 7.09 31.79
C LEU A 155 18.08 6.68 31.60
N THR A 156 18.33 5.44 31.17
CA THR A 156 19.66 4.88 30.91
C THR A 156 20.22 5.18 29.52
N THR A 157 19.48 5.91 28.69
CA THR A 157 20.01 6.41 27.41
C THR A 157 20.72 7.75 27.61
N GLU A 158 21.86 7.93 26.96
CA GLU A 158 22.53 9.23 26.86
C GLU A 158 22.57 9.74 25.41
N TRP A 159 22.24 11.02 25.26
CA TRP A 159 22.18 11.72 23.97
C TRP A 159 23.07 12.96 24.02
N TRP A 160 23.74 13.31 22.93
CA TRP A 160 24.60 14.51 22.92
C TRP A 160 23.79 15.79 23.04
N ALA A 161 24.24 16.72 23.89
CA ALA A 161 23.83 18.11 23.85
C ALA A 161 24.87 19.00 23.15
N THR A 162 24.50 20.26 22.89
CA THR A 162 25.37 21.22 22.15
C THR A 162 26.71 21.43 22.85
N GLU A 163 26.74 21.36 24.17
CA GLU A 163 27.92 21.57 25.01
C GLU A 163 28.83 20.32 25.06
N ASP A 164 28.29 19.15 24.71
CA ASP A 164 28.99 17.87 24.82
C ASP A 164 29.77 17.50 23.56
N MET A 165 29.58 18.24 22.45
CA MET A 165 30.30 17.97 21.22
C MET A 165 31.73 18.52 21.27
N PRO A 166 32.78 17.69 21.33
CA PRO A 166 34.14 18.20 21.18
C PRO A 166 34.29 18.80 19.79
N VAL A 167 34.54 20.11 19.75
CA VAL A 167 34.95 20.79 18.54
C VAL A 167 36.23 20.12 18.06
N GLN A 168 36.28 19.75 16.79
CA GLN A 168 37.45 19.13 16.19
C GLN A 168 38.67 20.04 16.47
N THR A 169 39.53 19.63 17.40
CA THR A 169 40.72 20.38 17.77
C THR A 169 41.67 20.30 16.59
N ASN A 170 41.78 21.41 15.84
CA ASN A 170 42.74 21.69 14.77
C ASN A 170 43.87 20.64 14.71
N THR A 171 43.80 19.63 13.82
CA THR A 171 44.97 18.86 13.32
C THR A 171 44.66 17.61 12.48
N SER A 172 43.43 17.08 12.40
CA SER A 172 43.25 15.87 11.58
C SER A 172 43.06 16.24 10.10
N THR A 173 44.13 16.06 9.32
CA THR A 173 44.20 15.92 7.87
C THR A 173 43.44 14.68 7.36
N SER A 174 42.32 14.33 8.01
CA SER A 174 41.42 13.29 7.55
C SER A 174 40.89 13.72 6.18
N SER A 175 41.26 12.99 5.14
CA SER A 175 40.73 13.16 3.78
C SER A 175 39.21 13.01 3.71
N LEU A 176 38.59 12.43 4.73
CA LEU A 176 37.15 12.18 4.84
C LEU A 176 36.47 13.32 5.60
N ARG A 177 35.70 14.13 4.88
CA ARG A 177 34.98 15.32 5.39
C ARG A 177 33.83 15.01 6.35
N TYR A 178 33.50 13.73 6.52
CA TYR A 178 32.40 13.21 7.35
C TYR A 178 32.88 12.14 8.34
N GLY A 179 34.18 12.14 8.69
CA GLY A 179 34.79 11.08 9.51
C GLY A 179 34.33 11.06 10.96
N THR A 180 34.01 12.21 11.55
CA THR A 180 33.54 12.32 12.95
C THR A 180 32.03 12.59 13.04
N SER A 181 31.41 12.29 14.18
CA SER A 181 29.99 12.63 14.42
C SER A 181 29.76 14.14 14.31
N PHE A 182 30.69 14.94 14.82
CA PHE A 182 30.66 16.39 14.69
C PHE A 182 30.70 16.86 13.22
N ASP A 183 31.58 16.28 12.39
CA ASP A 183 31.67 16.61 10.97
C ASP A 183 30.37 16.31 10.24
N ARG A 184 29.78 15.13 10.50
CA ARG A 184 28.48 14.74 9.93
C ARG A 184 27.37 15.68 10.39
N ALA A 185 27.32 16.01 11.68
CA ALA A 185 26.31 16.92 12.23
C ALA A 185 26.38 18.28 11.53
N ARG A 186 27.60 18.81 11.37
CA ARG A 186 27.85 20.08 10.68
C ARG A 186 27.43 20.05 9.21
N ILE A 187 27.72 18.96 8.49
CA ILE A 187 27.28 18.76 7.09
C ILE A 187 25.76 18.74 7.00
N ALA A 188 25.09 17.93 7.82
CA ALA A 188 23.64 17.78 7.76
C ALA A 188 22.90 19.06 8.21
N ASN A 189 23.40 19.77 9.23
CA ASN A 189 22.85 21.04 9.67
C ASN A 189 22.99 22.14 8.62
N ALA A 190 24.08 22.14 7.84
CA ALA A 190 24.22 23.06 6.71
C ALA A 190 23.16 22.84 5.61
N ALA A 191 22.45 21.71 5.61
CA ALA A 191 21.31 21.47 4.72
C ALA A 191 20.02 22.17 5.18
N SER A 192 19.98 22.75 6.39
CA SER A 192 18.80 23.40 6.97
C SER A 192 18.10 24.38 6.03
N PRO A 193 18.79 25.33 5.35
CA PRO A 193 18.13 26.25 4.43
C PRO A 193 17.40 25.54 3.27
N ALA A 194 17.92 24.40 2.81
CA ALA A 194 17.29 23.62 1.75
C ALA A 194 16.14 22.76 2.29
N VAL A 195 16.39 21.98 3.34
CA VAL A 195 15.39 21.07 3.95
C VAL A 195 14.15 21.84 4.41
N LEU A 196 14.37 22.94 5.15
CA LEU A 196 13.26 23.77 5.61
C LEU A 196 12.57 24.44 4.43
N ALA A 197 13.30 24.99 3.44
CA ALA A 197 12.69 25.62 2.27
C ALA A 197 11.83 24.65 1.44
N ILE A 198 12.30 23.41 1.20
CA ILE A 198 11.57 22.39 0.46
C ILE A 198 10.24 22.09 1.14
N ARG A 199 10.27 21.91 2.47
CA ARG A 199 9.06 21.73 3.28
C ARG A 199 8.14 22.96 3.22
N ASN A 200 8.75 24.13 3.26
CA ASN A 200 8.10 25.44 3.29
C ASN A 200 7.55 25.94 1.96
N TYR A 201 7.90 25.35 0.82
CA TYR A 201 7.63 26.05 -0.44
C TYR A 201 6.15 26.00 -0.86
N ARG A 202 5.30 25.12 -0.27
CA ARG A 202 3.89 24.97 -0.70
C ARG A 202 2.94 24.61 0.44
N VAL A 203 1.90 25.45 0.62
CA VAL A 203 0.90 25.43 1.71
C VAL A 203 -0.27 24.45 1.47
N GLU A 204 -0.57 24.06 0.22
CA GLU A 204 -1.92 23.60 -0.14
C GLU A 204 -2.13 22.07 -0.29
N GLN A 205 -1.16 21.22 0.04
CA GLN A 205 -1.25 19.78 -0.25
C GLN A 205 -0.53 18.94 0.81
N PRO A 206 -0.93 17.67 1.03
CA PRO A 206 -0.43 16.85 2.12
C PRO A 206 1.09 16.86 2.14
N HIS A 207 1.62 17.35 3.25
CA HIS A 207 3.02 17.63 3.43
C HIS A 207 3.79 16.34 3.63
N GLY A 208 5.08 16.36 3.26
CA GLY A 208 6.02 15.45 3.89
C GLY A 208 5.93 15.61 5.41
N MET A 209 5.72 14.50 6.10
CA MET A 209 5.63 14.46 7.55
C MET A 209 6.99 14.80 8.17
N GLY A 210 8.07 14.28 7.59
CA GLY A 210 9.43 14.52 8.06
C GLY A 210 10.48 14.35 6.96
N GLN A 211 11.61 15.04 7.12
CA GLN A 211 12.79 14.92 6.26
C GLN A 211 14.02 14.77 7.13
N TYR A 212 14.86 13.77 6.83
CA TYR A 212 15.99 13.43 7.67
C TYR A 212 17.19 12.95 6.86
N VAL A 213 18.37 13.05 7.48
CA VAL A 213 19.63 12.48 7.03
C VAL A 213 20.11 11.56 8.14
N ALA A 214 20.33 10.29 7.81
CA ALA A 214 20.76 9.25 8.73
C ALA A 214 22.14 8.73 8.33
N PHE A 215 23.06 8.62 9.28
CA PHE A 215 24.45 8.24 9.02
C PHE A 215 24.77 6.82 9.48
N HIS A 216 25.60 6.13 8.68
CA HIS A 216 25.88 4.72 8.87
C HIS A 216 26.83 4.42 10.04
N ASP A 217 27.83 5.27 10.26
CA ASP A 217 28.89 4.98 11.22
C ASP A 217 28.42 5.00 12.68
N ASP A 218 27.58 5.97 13.06
CA ASP A 218 27.21 6.24 14.45
C ASP A 218 25.70 6.19 14.73
N GLY A 219 24.88 6.02 13.70
CA GLY A 219 23.42 6.09 13.82
C GLY A 219 22.91 7.53 14.02
N MET A 220 23.73 8.55 13.75
CA MET A 220 23.29 9.94 13.87
C MET A 220 22.14 10.22 12.90
N PHE A 221 21.14 10.94 13.39
CA PHE A 221 19.91 11.28 12.69
C PHE A 221 19.66 12.78 12.79
N VAL A 222 19.57 13.47 11.65
CA VAL A 222 19.39 14.93 11.59
C VAL A 222 18.21 15.23 10.70
N GLY A 223 17.22 16.00 11.17
CA GLY A 223 16.07 16.27 10.34
C GLY A 223 15.05 17.21 10.95
N SER A 224 13.88 17.28 10.32
CA SER A 224 12.77 18.11 10.77
C SER A 224 11.44 17.42 10.50
N GLU A 225 10.63 17.37 11.56
CA GLU A 225 9.21 17.01 11.55
C GLU A 225 8.31 18.26 11.43
N GLY A 226 8.91 19.41 11.11
CA GLY A 226 8.25 20.68 10.86
C GLY A 226 7.57 21.23 12.08
N CYS A 227 6.26 21.07 12.13
CA CYS A 227 5.44 21.59 13.22
C CYS A 227 5.46 20.67 14.46
N SER A 228 5.79 19.40 14.26
CA SER A 228 5.96 18.42 15.33
C SER A 228 7.43 18.27 15.73
N THR A 229 8.21 19.35 15.72
CA THR A 229 9.63 19.35 16.09
C THR A 229 9.89 18.78 17.47
N HIS A 230 8.94 18.77 18.39
CA HIS A 230 9.10 18.15 19.71
C HIS A 230 9.17 16.61 19.67
N ARG A 231 8.65 15.94 18.62
CA ARG A 231 8.50 14.48 18.58
C ARG A 231 9.79 13.69 18.68
N HIS A 232 10.93 14.28 18.31
CA HIS A 232 12.23 13.65 18.54
C HIS A 232 12.50 13.39 20.04
N SER A 233 11.80 14.05 20.98
CA SER A 233 11.85 13.75 22.42
C SER A 233 11.45 12.30 22.74
N THR A 234 10.58 11.70 21.91
CA THR A 234 10.11 10.32 22.07
C THR A 234 11.17 9.28 21.71
N LEU A 235 12.28 9.68 21.07
CA LEU A 235 13.31 8.74 20.60
C LEU A 235 14.03 7.99 21.74
N ALA A 236 14.05 8.53 22.96
CA ALA A 236 14.53 7.82 24.15
C ALA A 236 13.63 6.64 24.57
N TYR A 237 12.35 6.69 24.19
CA TYR A 237 11.33 5.69 24.53
C TYR A 237 11.18 4.63 23.45
N PHE A 238 11.84 4.80 22.29
CA PHE A 238 11.92 3.75 21.29
C PHE A 238 12.48 2.49 21.94
N ARG A 239 11.75 1.38 21.84
CA ARG A 239 12.15 0.07 22.32
C ARG A 239 12.27 -0.88 21.14
N SER A 240 13.42 -1.50 21.00
CA SER A 240 13.67 -2.48 19.96
C SER A 240 12.76 -3.70 20.13
N THR A 241 12.14 -4.14 19.05
CA THR A 241 11.28 -5.34 19.00
C THR A 241 12.05 -6.54 18.44
N GLU A 242 11.44 -7.72 18.44
CA GLU A 242 11.97 -8.91 17.76
C GLU A 242 12.27 -8.63 16.27
N VAL A 243 11.40 -7.87 15.60
CA VAL A 243 11.59 -7.49 14.18
C VAL A 243 12.85 -6.63 14.00
N ASN A 244 13.11 -5.70 14.93
CA ASN A 244 14.30 -4.86 14.86
C ASN A 244 15.59 -5.67 15.13
N ALA A 245 15.52 -6.66 16.02
CA ALA A 245 16.63 -7.56 16.31
C ALA A 245 16.95 -8.49 15.12
N LEU A 246 15.96 -8.87 14.31
CA LEU A 246 16.18 -9.62 13.07
C LEU A 246 16.94 -8.79 12.02
N ILE A 247 16.75 -7.47 12.01
CA ILE A 247 17.46 -6.54 11.10
C ILE A 247 18.92 -6.40 11.52
N ASN A 248 19.16 -6.12 12.80
CA ASN A 248 20.52 -5.94 13.32
C ASN A 248 20.60 -6.29 14.80
N GLN A 249 20.91 -7.56 15.11
CA GLN A 249 20.93 -8.04 16.48
C GLN A 249 22.01 -7.36 17.34
N ASP A 250 23.14 -6.98 16.75
CA ASP A 250 24.26 -6.37 17.46
C ASP A 250 23.94 -4.94 17.92
N ILE A 251 23.24 -4.17 17.08
CA ILE A 251 22.88 -2.78 17.37
C ILE A 251 21.52 -2.72 18.09
N CYS A 252 20.61 -3.64 17.79
CA CYS A 252 19.20 -3.55 18.14
C CYS A 252 18.67 -4.80 18.87
N PRO A 253 19.36 -5.31 19.91
CA PRO A 253 18.83 -6.45 20.67
C PRO A 253 17.43 -6.12 21.22
N VAL A 254 16.60 -7.15 21.32
CA VAL A 254 15.22 -7.03 21.82
C VAL A 254 15.20 -6.29 23.16
N ASP A 255 14.21 -5.43 23.35
CA ASP A 255 13.99 -4.63 24.56
C ASP A 255 14.98 -3.51 24.85
N LYS A 256 15.92 -3.27 23.94
CA LYS A 256 16.83 -2.13 24.07
C LYS A 256 16.12 -0.80 23.85
N PHE A 257 16.38 0.15 24.74
CA PHE A 257 15.87 1.51 24.64
C PHE A 257 16.79 2.44 23.85
N GLY A 258 16.17 3.41 23.19
CA GLY A 258 16.81 4.44 22.41
C GLY A 258 16.86 4.14 20.91
N TYR A 259 16.53 5.14 20.11
CA TYR A 259 16.42 5.03 18.66
C TYR A 259 17.76 5.03 17.92
N ASP A 260 17.94 4.08 17.02
CA ASP A 260 18.98 4.11 15.97
C ASP A 260 18.31 3.84 14.61
N PRO A 261 18.52 4.70 13.60
CA PRO A 261 18.00 4.48 12.25
C PRO A 261 18.33 3.10 11.68
N ARG A 262 19.51 2.54 12.00
CA ARG A 262 19.99 1.24 11.51
C ARG A 262 19.18 0.05 12.06
N CYS A 263 18.34 0.29 13.07
CA CYS A 263 17.37 -0.70 13.58
C CYS A 263 16.08 -0.73 12.77
N ARG A 264 15.92 0.15 11.77
CA ARG A 264 14.68 0.31 11.02
C ARG A 264 14.79 -0.37 9.67
N GLU A 265 13.71 -1.01 9.26
CA GLU A 265 13.62 -1.71 7.98
C GLU A 265 13.90 -0.77 6.80
N TRP A 266 13.36 0.45 6.85
CA TRP A 266 13.60 1.47 5.84
C TRP A 266 15.08 1.76 5.64
N TYR A 267 15.89 1.64 6.70
CA TYR A 267 17.32 1.93 6.64
C TYR A 267 18.08 0.76 6.02
N ASP A 268 17.84 -0.44 6.57
CA ASP A 268 18.56 -1.65 6.18
C ASP A 268 18.22 -2.08 4.75
N SER A 269 16.94 -2.13 4.41
CA SER A 269 16.49 -2.53 3.07
C SER A 269 17.00 -1.57 2.00
N ALA A 270 16.96 -0.25 2.25
CA ALA A 270 17.50 0.74 1.33
C ALA A 270 19.02 0.59 1.16
N LYS A 271 19.77 0.39 2.25
CA LYS A 271 21.21 0.15 2.21
C LYS A 271 21.58 -1.08 1.38
N ASN A 272 20.93 -2.21 1.65
CA ASN A 272 21.20 -3.47 0.98
C ASN A 272 20.85 -3.37 -0.52
N LYS A 273 19.70 -2.77 -0.85
CA LYS A 273 19.31 -2.50 -2.25
C LYS A 273 20.25 -1.55 -2.99
N ALA A 274 20.77 -0.53 -2.30
CA ALA A 274 21.75 0.38 -2.87
C ALA A 274 23.07 -0.35 -3.18
N HIS A 275 23.52 -1.24 -2.29
CA HIS A 275 24.73 -2.03 -2.48
C HIS A 275 24.60 -3.14 -3.54
N ASP A 276 23.52 -3.93 -3.47
CA ASP A 276 23.36 -5.15 -4.26
C ASP A 276 22.85 -4.88 -5.68
N ALA A 277 21.96 -3.89 -5.83
CA ALA A 277 21.25 -3.62 -7.06
C ALA A 277 21.50 -2.21 -7.62
N GLY A 278 22.30 -1.38 -6.94
CA GLY A 278 22.55 0.01 -7.35
C GLY A 278 21.28 0.88 -7.32
N ILE A 279 20.30 0.53 -6.49
CA ILE A 279 19.01 1.22 -6.43
C ILE A 279 19.18 2.59 -5.73
N ALA A 280 18.82 3.67 -6.44
CA ALA A 280 18.92 5.04 -5.93
C ALA A 280 17.69 5.50 -5.11
N LEU A 281 16.60 4.73 -5.13
CA LEU A 281 15.37 5.02 -4.41
C LEU A 281 14.72 3.74 -3.87
N PHE A 282 14.50 3.70 -2.56
CA PHE A 282 13.67 2.71 -1.90
C PHE A 282 12.44 3.39 -1.28
N VAL A 283 11.27 2.76 -1.36
CA VAL A 283 10.05 3.25 -0.71
C VAL A 283 9.48 2.09 0.09
N THR A 284 9.32 2.28 1.40
CA THR A 284 8.69 1.27 2.25
C THR A 284 7.22 1.13 1.88
N ALA A 285 6.68 -0.05 2.11
CA ALA A 285 5.24 -0.22 2.29
C ALA A 285 4.67 0.80 3.29
N PRO A 286 3.42 1.29 3.16
CA PRO A 286 2.78 2.10 4.19
C PRO A 286 2.75 1.37 5.53
N TYR A 287 3.08 2.03 6.62
CA TYR A 287 3.03 1.47 7.97
C TYR A 287 2.49 2.49 8.98
N VAL A 288 2.07 2.00 10.14
CA VAL A 288 1.56 2.87 11.21
C VAL A 288 2.74 3.55 11.90
N PHE A 289 2.75 4.87 11.87
CA PHE A 289 3.72 5.69 12.59
C PHE A 289 3.32 5.80 14.07
N PRO A 290 4.22 6.25 14.97
CA PRO A 290 3.93 6.38 16.40
C PRO A 290 2.69 7.22 16.75
N ASN A 291 2.26 8.11 15.85
CA ASN A 291 1.06 8.94 15.99
C ASN A 291 -0.19 8.36 15.32
N GLU A 292 -0.20 7.04 15.08
CA GLU A 292 -1.31 6.30 14.47
C GLU A 292 -1.66 6.70 13.02
N VAL A 293 -0.83 7.52 12.38
CA VAL A 293 -0.97 7.88 10.96
C VAL A 293 -0.34 6.79 10.10
N ILE A 294 -1.01 6.45 9.00
CA ILE A 294 -0.46 5.50 8.02
C ILE A 294 0.38 6.29 7.02
N ALA A 295 1.67 6.01 6.99
CA ALA A 295 2.62 6.75 6.19
C ALA A 295 3.68 5.83 5.60
N GLN A 296 4.40 6.37 4.62
CA GLN A 296 5.49 5.72 3.91
C GLN A 296 6.78 6.48 4.18
N SER A 297 7.88 5.73 4.09
CA SER A 297 9.23 6.25 4.14
C SER A 297 9.88 6.04 2.77
N ALA A 298 10.25 7.13 2.09
CA ALA A 298 11.07 7.07 0.89
C ALA A 298 12.51 7.42 1.25
N VAL A 299 13.46 6.64 0.72
CA VAL A 299 14.85 6.65 1.15
C VAL A 299 15.77 6.65 -0.06
N SER A 300 16.82 7.45 0.00
CA SER A 300 17.82 7.53 -1.05
C SER A 300 19.24 7.55 -0.46
N PRO A 301 20.16 6.72 -0.97
CA PRO A 301 21.46 6.49 -0.36
C PRO A 301 22.42 7.66 -0.57
N ILE A 302 23.33 7.86 0.39
CA ILE A 302 24.48 8.77 0.31
C ILE A 302 25.73 7.90 0.19
N ILE A 303 26.27 7.81 -1.02
CA ILE A 303 27.46 7.01 -1.34
C ILE A 303 28.57 7.98 -1.77
N ASP A 304 29.75 7.84 -1.15
CA ASP A 304 30.92 8.64 -1.52
C ASP A 304 31.39 8.26 -2.93
N PRO A 305 31.32 9.20 -3.90
CA PRO A 305 31.67 8.91 -5.29
C PRO A 305 33.16 8.61 -5.50
N SER A 306 34.03 8.90 -4.52
CA SER A 306 35.48 8.68 -4.63
C SER A 306 35.92 7.27 -4.30
N ASN A 307 35.21 6.58 -3.39
CA ASN A 307 35.60 5.27 -2.86
C ASN A 307 34.43 4.27 -2.77
N GLY A 308 33.20 4.66 -3.12
CA GLY A 308 32.01 3.83 -3.05
C GLY A 308 31.50 3.55 -1.63
N TYR A 309 32.01 4.26 -0.62
CA TYR A 309 31.63 4.05 0.77
C TYR A 309 30.19 4.53 1.05
N TYR A 310 29.40 3.68 1.72
CA TYR A 310 28.05 4.01 2.17
C TYR A 310 28.10 4.91 3.41
N VAL A 311 27.90 6.21 3.21
CA VAL A 311 27.96 7.22 4.27
C VAL A 311 26.67 7.22 5.11
N GLY A 312 25.54 6.98 4.47
CA GLY A 312 24.23 7.11 5.08
C GLY A 312 23.13 7.19 4.04
N GLN A 313 22.02 7.84 4.39
CA GLN A 313 20.88 8.02 3.49
C GLN A 313 19.99 9.19 3.93
N VAL A 314 19.24 9.72 2.96
CA VAL A 314 18.19 10.70 3.20
C VAL A 314 16.85 10.00 3.22
N LEU A 315 16.01 10.38 4.17
CA LEU A 315 14.67 9.85 4.40
C LEU A 315 13.64 10.98 4.23
N MET A 316 12.51 10.66 3.59
CA MET A 316 11.32 11.48 3.49
C MET A 316 10.12 10.65 3.92
N ASP A 317 9.46 11.07 5.00
CA ASP A 317 8.20 10.47 5.45
C ASP A 317 7.02 11.24 4.88
N PHE A 318 5.97 10.54 4.45
CA PHE A 318 4.77 11.16 3.87
C PHE A 318 3.52 10.30 4.10
N SER A 319 2.36 10.96 4.27
CA SER A 319 1.09 10.26 4.50
C SER A 319 0.65 9.46 3.26
N SER A 320 0.11 8.27 3.51
CA SER A 320 -0.49 7.41 2.50
C SER A 320 -2.01 7.58 2.40
N ASP A 321 -2.63 8.45 3.21
CA ASP A 321 -4.08 8.53 3.37
C ASP A 321 -4.81 8.82 2.06
N LEU A 322 -4.22 9.63 1.17
CA LEU A 322 -4.82 9.90 -0.15
C LEU A 322 -4.82 8.66 -1.06
N ILE A 323 -3.80 7.81 -0.96
CA ILE A 323 -3.73 6.55 -1.72
C ILE A 323 -4.76 5.57 -1.15
N LEU A 324 -4.84 5.47 0.18
CA LEU A 324 -5.74 4.55 0.86
C LEU A 324 -7.22 4.97 0.69
N SER A 325 -7.52 6.25 0.82
CA SER A 325 -8.89 6.79 0.63
C SER A 325 -9.39 6.61 -0.80
N ALA A 326 -8.51 6.70 -1.80
CA ALA A 326 -8.85 6.44 -3.20
C ALA A 326 -9.26 4.98 -3.46
N LEU A 327 -8.89 4.06 -2.57
CA LEU A 327 -9.22 2.63 -2.64
C LEU A 327 -10.41 2.24 -1.78
N THR A 328 -11.08 3.19 -1.12
CA THR A 328 -12.31 2.91 -0.35
C THR A 328 -13.51 2.66 -1.27
N ASP A 329 -14.52 1.94 -0.78
CA ASP A 329 -15.75 1.63 -1.52
C ASP A 329 -16.46 2.88 -2.07
N THR A 330 -16.34 4.02 -1.39
CA THR A 330 -16.92 5.29 -1.87
C THR A 330 -16.18 5.89 -3.05
N ALA A 331 -14.86 5.73 -3.11
CA ALA A 331 -14.04 6.27 -4.18
C ALA A 331 -13.97 5.28 -5.35
N THR A 332 -13.78 4.00 -5.05
CA THR A 332 -13.67 2.90 -6.02
C THR A 332 -14.75 1.87 -5.70
N PRO A 333 -16.01 2.11 -6.13
CA PRO A 333 -17.09 1.17 -5.90
C PRO A 333 -16.79 -0.12 -6.67
N LEU A 334 -16.77 -1.24 -5.95
CA LEU A 334 -16.67 -2.58 -6.51
C LEU A 334 -18.00 -3.32 -6.28
N ARG A 335 -18.27 -4.34 -7.09
CA ARG A 335 -19.45 -5.22 -6.94
C ARG A 335 -19.41 -6.01 -5.62
N GLN A 336 -20.52 -6.69 -5.31
CA GLN A 336 -20.63 -7.49 -4.09
C GLN A 336 -19.44 -8.45 -3.95
N MET A 337 -18.81 -8.45 -2.76
CA MET A 337 -17.60 -9.22 -2.44
C MET A 337 -16.35 -8.86 -3.26
N GLY A 338 -16.38 -7.78 -4.04
CA GLY A 338 -15.20 -7.19 -4.65
C GLY A 338 -14.30 -6.56 -3.60
N PHE A 339 -12.99 -6.50 -3.88
CA PHE A 339 -12.02 -5.91 -2.97
C PHE A 339 -10.84 -5.29 -3.72
N PRO A 340 -10.31 -4.15 -3.22
CA PRO A 340 -9.03 -3.64 -3.67
C PRO A 340 -7.90 -4.48 -3.05
N LEU A 341 -6.79 -4.55 -3.77
CA LEU A 341 -5.56 -5.17 -3.32
C LEU A 341 -4.39 -4.24 -3.67
N LEU A 342 -3.57 -3.91 -2.68
CA LEU A 342 -2.36 -3.12 -2.90
C LEU A 342 -1.20 -3.89 -2.28
N ILE A 343 -0.23 -4.28 -3.11
CA ILE A 343 0.96 -5.00 -2.66
C ILE A 343 2.24 -4.26 -3.02
N THR A 344 3.28 -4.47 -2.23
CA THR A 344 4.62 -3.95 -2.48
C THR A 344 5.36 -4.79 -3.52
N ALA A 345 6.23 -4.14 -4.29
CA ALA A 345 7.08 -4.85 -5.25
C ALA A 345 8.02 -5.84 -4.55
N ASP A 346 8.56 -5.44 -3.40
CA ASP A 346 9.40 -6.27 -2.54
C ASP A 346 8.65 -6.77 -1.30
N THR A 347 9.02 -7.94 -0.79
CA THR A 347 8.59 -8.37 0.55
C THR A 347 9.37 -7.61 1.63
N ASP A 348 8.72 -7.30 2.74
CA ASP A 348 9.40 -6.86 3.95
C ASP A 348 10.25 -7.97 4.57
N SER A 349 11.00 -7.63 5.62
CA SER A 349 11.86 -8.58 6.35
C SER A 349 11.10 -9.75 7.00
N MET A 350 9.76 -9.64 7.14
CA MET A 350 8.88 -10.67 7.68
C MET A 350 8.17 -11.48 6.58
N GLY A 351 8.46 -11.21 5.30
CA GLY A 351 7.81 -11.84 4.15
C GLY A 351 6.44 -11.25 3.80
N GLY A 352 6.01 -10.19 4.50
CA GLY A 352 4.79 -9.45 4.22
C GLY A 352 4.91 -8.61 2.96
N ASP A 353 3.82 -8.52 2.20
CA ASP A 353 3.75 -7.68 1.00
C ASP A 353 2.42 -6.96 0.82
N VAL A 354 1.48 -7.13 1.75
CA VAL A 354 0.15 -6.51 1.65
C VAL A 354 0.11 -5.17 2.36
N VAL A 355 -0.49 -4.21 1.68
CA VAL A 355 -0.84 -2.90 2.21
C VAL A 355 -2.35 -2.81 2.45
N ILE A 356 -3.14 -3.19 1.45
CA ILE A 356 -4.61 -3.29 1.52
C ILE A 356 -5.00 -4.64 0.94
N GLY A 357 -5.92 -5.35 1.59
CA GLY A 357 -6.54 -6.57 1.08
C GLY A 357 -7.91 -6.82 1.70
N PRO A 358 -8.62 -7.89 1.29
CA PRO A 358 -9.96 -8.19 1.81
C PRO A 358 -9.91 -8.47 3.32
N GLY A 359 -10.62 -7.66 4.11
CA GLY A 359 -10.60 -7.76 5.57
C GLY A 359 -9.25 -7.45 6.22
N PHE A 360 -8.32 -6.86 5.47
CA PHE A 360 -7.00 -6.49 5.98
C PHE A 360 -6.70 -5.04 5.65
N TYR A 361 -6.47 -4.28 6.71
CA TYR A 361 -6.00 -2.91 6.62
C TYR A 361 -4.86 -2.72 7.60
N ARG A 362 -3.71 -2.23 7.10
CA ARG A 362 -2.47 -2.15 7.88
C ARG A 362 -2.56 -1.29 9.15
N LYS A 363 -3.62 -0.49 9.33
CA LYS A 363 -3.89 0.20 10.60
C LYS A 363 -4.06 -0.77 11.78
N GLU A 364 -4.58 -1.96 11.52
CA GLU A 364 -5.05 -2.89 12.56
C GLU A 364 -4.15 -4.11 12.74
N SER A 365 -3.17 -4.32 11.85
CA SER A 365 -2.36 -5.55 11.83
C SER A 365 -0.99 -5.35 11.18
N ALA A 366 -0.02 -6.16 11.61
CA ALA A 366 1.29 -6.26 10.97
C ALA A 366 1.16 -6.70 9.51
N ALA A 367 2.16 -6.38 8.68
CA ALA A 367 2.18 -6.80 7.29
C ALA A 367 2.21 -8.34 7.19
N VAL A 368 1.44 -8.89 6.25
CA VAL A 368 1.34 -10.33 6.01
C VAL A 368 1.46 -10.63 4.51
N PRO A 369 1.77 -11.89 4.13
CA PRO A 369 1.79 -12.28 2.74
C PRO A 369 0.39 -12.21 2.10
N VAL A 370 0.27 -11.71 0.88
CA VAL A 370 -1.03 -11.55 0.19
C VAL A 370 -1.83 -12.84 0.04
N ALA A 371 -1.14 -13.96 -0.11
CA ALA A 371 -1.79 -15.26 -0.19
C ALA A 371 -2.57 -15.62 1.10
N SER A 372 -2.08 -15.22 2.27
CA SER A 372 -2.72 -15.54 3.56
C SER A 372 -4.04 -14.79 3.77
N ILE A 373 -4.33 -13.80 2.94
CA ILE A 373 -5.57 -13.02 2.97
C ILE A 373 -6.47 -13.44 1.81
N VAL A 374 -5.94 -13.45 0.59
CA VAL A 374 -6.77 -13.60 -0.63
C VAL A 374 -7.21 -15.05 -0.88
N ILE A 375 -6.36 -16.02 -0.53
CA ILE A 375 -6.57 -17.46 -0.78
C ILE A 375 -6.28 -18.31 0.47
N LYS A 376 -6.66 -17.79 1.64
CA LYS A 376 -6.38 -18.39 2.95
C LYS A 376 -6.79 -19.86 3.06
N GLU A 377 -7.98 -20.21 2.59
CA GLU A 377 -8.48 -21.58 2.70
C GLU A 377 -7.78 -22.55 1.73
N ASP A 378 -7.35 -22.06 0.57
CA ASP A 378 -6.54 -22.85 -0.35
C ASP A 378 -5.13 -23.14 0.18
N LEU A 379 -4.53 -22.20 0.93
CA LEU A 379 -3.23 -22.45 1.58
C LEU A 379 -3.31 -23.61 2.57
N LYS A 380 -4.34 -23.63 3.44
CA LYS A 380 -4.51 -24.71 4.42
C LYS A 380 -4.66 -26.08 3.76
N CYS A 381 -5.53 -26.20 2.75
CA CYS A 381 -5.71 -27.50 2.09
C CYS A 381 -4.54 -27.87 1.16
N ALA A 382 -3.74 -26.91 0.69
CA ALA A 382 -2.49 -27.20 -0.01
C ALA A 382 -1.44 -27.79 0.94
N GLU A 383 -1.37 -27.34 2.19
CA GLU A 383 -0.51 -27.94 3.24
C GLU A 383 -0.91 -29.39 3.54
N ASP A 384 -2.21 -29.71 3.45
CA ASP A 384 -2.74 -31.08 3.55
C ASP A 384 -2.44 -31.95 2.31
N GLY A 385 -1.79 -31.39 1.28
CA GLY A 385 -1.42 -32.10 0.05
C GLY A 385 -2.53 -32.23 -0.99
N ASN A 386 -3.60 -31.44 -0.91
CA ASN A 386 -4.67 -31.47 -1.91
C ASN A 386 -4.17 -30.90 -3.26
N PRO A 387 -4.17 -31.69 -4.36
CA PRO A 387 -3.61 -31.26 -5.65
C PRO A 387 -4.36 -30.08 -6.28
N GLU A 388 -5.68 -29.97 -6.08
CA GLU A 388 -6.46 -28.86 -6.63
C GLU A 388 -6.15 -27.55 -5.92
N CYS A 389 -5.99 -27.60 -4.59
CA CYS A 389 -5.59 -26.44 -3.80
C CYS A 389 -4.18 -25.96 -4.21
N ILE A 390 -3.24 -26.89 -4.36
CA ILE A 390 -1.87 -26.59 -4.85
C ILE A 390 -1.94 -25.89 -6.22
N GLN A 391 -2.79 -26.37 -7.14
CA GLN A 391 -2.95 -25.75 -8.45
C GLN A 391 -3.50 -24.31 -8.36
N ARG A 392 -4.52 -24.08 -7.51
CA ARG A 392 -5.09 -22.74 -7.29
C ARG A 392 -4.08 -21.78 -6.65
N VAL A 393 -3.32 -22.25 -5.66
CA VAL A 393 -2.22 -21.49 -5.04
C VAL A 393 -1.15 -21.13 -6.08
N ASN A 394 -0.74 -22.07 -6.92
CA ASN A 394 0.25 -21.82 -7.97
C ASN A 394 -0.25 -20.76 -8.97
N LYS A 395 -1.51 -20.86 -9.41
CA LYS A 395 -2.11 -19.87 -10.32
C LYS A 395 -2.14 -18.47 -9.69
N PHE A 396 -2.49 -18.36 -8.41
CA PHE A 396 -2.44 -17.08 -7.70
C PHE A 396 -1.01 -16.54 -7.55
N ASN A 397 -0.05 -17.41 -7.27
CA ASN A 397 1.36 -17.03 -7.17
C ASN A 397 1.93 -16.51 -8.49
N GLU A 398 1.47 -17.02 -9.64
CA GLU A 398 1.81 -16.44 -10.96
C GLU A 398 1.29 -15.01 -11.12
N ILE A 399 0.06 -14.74 -10.65
CA ILE A 399 -0.52 -13.39 -10.67
C ILE A 399 0.28 -12.47 -9.75
N LYS A 400 0.52 -12.91 -8.51
CA LYS A 400 1.36 -12.21 -7.53
C LYS A 400 2.74 -11.88 -8.11
N LYS A 401 3.36 -12.83 -8.82
CA LYS A 401 4.63 -12.63 -9.48
C LYS A 401 4.54 -11.54 -10.55
N LYS A 402 3.55 -11.59 -11.45
CA LYS A 402 3.33 -10.53 -12.47
C LYS A 402 3.13 -9.15 -11.83
N MET A 403 2.41 -9.10 -10.71
CA MET A 403 2.22 -7.86 -9.95
C MET A 403 3.54 -7.35 -9.37
N LYS A 404 4.38 -8.22 -8.79
CA LYS A 404 5.72 -7.86 -8.26
C LYS A 404 6.73 -7.50 -9.34
N ASP A 405 6.62 -8.13 -10.51
CA ASP A 405 7.37 -7.78 -11.71
C ASP A 405 6.83 -6.50 -12.38
N CYS A 406 5.86 -5.83 -11.74
CA CYS A 406 5.30 -4.54 -12.14
C CYS A 406 4.68 -4.55 -13.54
N MET A 407 4.05 -5.67 -13.88
CA MET A 407 3.27 -5.80 -15.10
C MET A 407 1.88 -5.19 -14.92
N THR A 408 1.26 -4.83 -16.04
CA THR A 408 -0.19 -4.54 -16.11
C THR A 408 -0.89 -5.76 -16.69
N GLY A 409 -2.07 -6.09 -16.20
CA GLY A 409 -2.86 -7.17 -16.77
C GLY A 409 -4.21 -7.38 -16.12
N ALA A 410 -5.03 -8.18 -16.77
CA ALA A 410 -6.28 -8.69 -16.22
C ALA A 410 -6.34 -10.21 -16.42
N THR A 411 -6.82 -10.93 -15.42
CA THR A 411 -6.86 -12.39 -15.40
C THR A 411 -7.88 -12.85 -14.36
N SER A 412 -8.15 -14.15 -14.30
CA SER A 412 -8.94 -14.75 -13.23
C SER A 412 -8.18 -15.85 -12.51
N PHE A 413 -8.56 -16.08 -11.25
CA PHE A 413 -8.16 -17.26 -10.49
C PHE A 413 -9.38 -17.78 -9.73
N SER A 414 -9.35 -19.06 -9.37
CA SER A 414 -10.38 -19.63 -8.51
C SER A 414 -9.83 -19.76 -7.10
N ARG A 415 -10.68 -19.58 -6.10
CA ARG A 415 -10.33 -19.78 -4.70
C ARG A 415 -11.45 -20.47 -3.94
N ARG A 416 -11.12 -21.05 -2.79
CA ARG A 416 -12.09 -21.63 -1.87
C ARG A 416 -12.59 -20.57 -0.87
N THR A 417 -13.90 -20.48 -0.72
CA THR A 417 -14.54 -19.61 0.27
C THR A 417 -14.47 -20.22 1.67
N ALA A 418 -14.80 -19.43 2.70
CA ALA A 418 -14.88 -19.92 4.07
C ALA A 418 -15.92 -21.04 4.26
N ASP A 419 -16.98 -21.04 3.43
CA ASP A 419 -18.03 -22.05 3.44
C ASP A 419 -17.62 -23.35 2.73
N GLY A 420 -16.44 -23.35 2.10
CA GLY A 420 -15.87 -24.51 1.41
C GLY A 420 -16.21 -24.58 -0.07
N ASP A 421 -17.01 -23.65 -0.59
CA ASP A 421 -17.33 -23.51 -2.01
C ASP A 421 -16.15 -22.98 -2.82
N THR A 422 -16.18 -23.18 -4.14
CA THR A 422 -15.19 -22.58 -5.05
C THR A 422 -15.81 -21.43 -5.81
N GLU A 423 -15.15 -20.27 -5.79
CA GLU A 423 -15.54 -19.10 -6.57
C GLU A 423 -14.44 -18.68 -7.54
N THR A 424 -14.84 -18.08 -8.65
CA THR A 424 -13.93 -17.43 -9.61
C THR A 424 -13.85 -15.94 -9.31
N VAL A 425 -12.62 -15.44 -9.20
CA VAL A 425 -12.31 -14.03 -8.97
C VAL A 425 -11.61 -13.47 -10.19
N TYR A 426 -12.16 -12.42 -10.77
CA TYR A 426 -11.54 -11.63 -11.83
C TYR A 426 -10.73 -10.51 -11.19
N VAL A 427 -9.47 -10.38 -11.59
CA VAL A 427 -8.55 -9.39 -11.06
C VAL A 427 -7.89 -8.62 -12.20
N ALA A 428 -7.87 -7.30 -12.08
CA ALA A 428 -7.10 -6.43 -12.95
C ALA A 428 -6.11 -5.62 -12.12
N PHE A 429 -4.86 -5.58 -12.56
CA PHE A 429 -3.76 -5.00 -11.81
C PHE A 429 -2.88 -4.09 -12.68
N ALA A 430 -2.37 -3.04 -12.05
CA ALA A 430 -1.52 -2.04 -12.67
C ALA A 430 -0.40 -1.60 -11.70
N PRO A 431 0.82 -1.34 -12.21
CA PRO A 431 1.95 -0.92 -11.38
C PRO A 431 1.85 0.56 -11.01
N VAL A 432 2.29 0.89 -9.81
CA VAL A 432 2.51 2.27 -9.36
C VAL A 432 3.98 2.60 -9.58
N HIS A 433 4.24 3.33 -10.66
CA HIS A 433 5.57 3.80 -11.01
C HIS A 433 5.81 5.21 -10.50
N VAL A 434 6.96 5.46 -9.91
CA VAL A 434 7.39 6.81 -9.51
C VAL A 434 8.69 7.20 -10.20
N PRO A 435 8.72 8.38 -10.84
CA PRO A 435 9.95 8.90 -11.40
C PRO A 435 10.89 9.26 -10.25
N PHE A 436 12.16 8.95 -10.42
CA PHE A 436 13.22 9.38 -9.52
C PHE A 436 14.38 9.95 -10.31
N LEU A 437 15.20 10.76 -9.64
CA LEU A 437 16.36 11.38 -10.25
C LEU A 437 17.60 10.85 -9.52
N ASP A 438 18.52 10.26 -10.28
CA ASP A 438 19.78 9.73 -9.77
C ASP A 438 20.93 10.67 -10.19
N PRO A 439 21.66 11.31 -9.25
CA PRO A 439 22.69 12.27 -9.61
C PRO A 439 23.82 11.63 -10.43
N VAL A 440 24.17 12.24 -11.57
CA VAL A 440 25.32 11.80 -12.40
C VAL A 440 26.62 11.84 -11.59
N ASN A 441 26.74 12.83 -10.70
CA ASN A 441 27.85 12.95 -9.77
C ASN A 441 27.37 13.64 -8.48
N SER A 442 27.33 12.87 -7.39
CA SER A 442 26.91 13.33 -6.06
C SER A 442 27.73 14.51 -5.52
N ALA A 443 28.98 14.70 -5.96
CA ALA A 443 29.84 15.82 -5.55
C ALA A 443 29.60 17.12 -6.33
N ASN A 444 28.88 17.11 -7.46
CA ASN A 444 28.76 18.29 -8.34
C ASN A 444 27.30 18.61 -8.72
N PHE A 445 26.76 19.76 -8.27
CA PHE A 445 25.38 20.21 -8.61
C PHE A 445 25.14 20.25 -10.09
N ALA A 446 26.08 20.82 -10.82
CA ALA A 446 25.85 21.22 -12.20
C ALA A 446 25.87 20.04 -13.19
N ARG A 447 26.24 18.83 -12.75
CA ARG A 447 26.34 17.65 -13.62
C ARG A 447 25.00 17.02 -13.99
N GLY A 448 23.90 17.45 -13.37
CA GLY A 448 22.56 16.94 -13.65
C GLY A 448 22.28 15.57 -13.01
N ALA A 449 21.20 14.92 -13.47
CA ALA A 449 20.74 13.63 -12.98
C ALA A 449 20.16 12.79 -14.11
N PHE A 450 20.22 11.46 -13.98
CA PHE A 450 19.49 10.53 -14.80
C PHE A 450 18.04 10.45 -14.31
N LEU A 451 17.09 10.49 -15.25
CA LEU A 451 15.69 10.22 -14.95
C LEU A 451 15.47 8.72 -14.97
N GLY A 452 15.24 8.15 -13.79
CA GLY A 452 14.81 6.78 -13.60
C GLY A 452 13.32 6.69 -13.35
N ASN A 453 12.78 5.49 -13.45
CA ASN A 453 11.42 5.17 -13.05
C ASN A 453 11.47 3.87 -12.26
N THR A 454 10.91 3.86 -11.05
CA THR A 454 10.88 2.66 -10.20
C THR A 454 9.45 2.28 -9.89
N CYS A 455 9.20 0.99 -9.78
CA CYS A 455 7.92 0.48 -9.34
C CYS A 455 7.94 0.31 -7.83
N ILE A 456 6.95 0.87 -7.15
CA ILE A 456 6.86 0.82 -5.68
C ILE A 456 5.70 -0.05 -5.20
N TYR A 457 4.62 -0.12 -5.98
CA TYR A 457 3.45 -0.96 -5.68
C TYR A 457 2.89 -1.60 -6.94
N SER A 458 2.07 -2.62 -6.72
CA SER A 458 1.07 -3.06 -7.69
C SER A 458 -0.31 -2.97 -7.06
N LEU A 459 -1.21 -2.28 -7.74
CA LEU A 459 -2.59 -2.09 -7.34
C LEU A 459 -3.46 -3.00 -8.19
N ALA A 460 -4.27 -3.81 -7.55
CA ALA A 460 -5.24 -4.70 -8.14
C ALA A 460 -6.65 -4.35 -7.65
N LEU A 461 -7.63 -4.49 -8.54
CA LEU A 461 -9.04 -4.51 -8.21
C LEU A 461 -9.57 -5.89 -8.56
N ALA A 462 -10.30 -6.50 -7.64
CA ALA A 462 -10.82 -7.84 -7.80
C ALA A 462 -12.33 -7.87 -7.57
N GLU A 463 -13.03 -8.64 -8.41
CA GLU A 463 -14.47 -8.90 -8.28
C GLU A 463 -14.77 -10.37 -8.49
N THR A 464 -15.79 -10.87 -7.79
CA THR A 464 -16.24 -12.26 -7.92
C THR A 464 -17.12 -12.39 -9.16
N GLU A 465 -17.10 -13.55 -9.81
CA GLU A 465 -18.00 -13.84 -10.93
C GLU A 465 -19.47 -13.68 -10.54
N VAL A 466 -19.80 -14.10 -9.31
CA VAL A 466 -21.15 -13.97 -8.74
C VAL A 466 -21.56 -12.50 -8.62
N GLY A 467 -20.68 -11.63 -8.13
CA GLY A 467 -20.97 -10.19 -8.02
C GLY A 467 -21.10 -9.49 -9.37
N ILE A 468 -20.35 -9.93 -10.39
CA ILE A 468 -20.49 -9.42 -11.77
C ILE A 468 -21.82 -9.86 -12.39
N LYS A 469 -22.24 -11.10 -12.14
CA LYS A 469 -23.47 -11.69 -12.71
C LYS A 469 -24.73 -11.41 -11.91
N GLU A 470 -24.63 -10.83 -10.71
CA GLU A 470 -25.79 -10.50 -9.86
C GLU A 470 -26.91 -9.74 -10.61
N PRO A 471 -26.63 -8.73 -11.46
CA PRO A 471 -27.67 -8.05 -12.21
C PRO A 471 -28.43 -8.96 -13.18
N PHE A 472 -27.78 -10.02 -13.70
CA PHE A 472 -28.42 -11.00 -14.58
C PHE A 472 -29.26 -12.01 -13.82
N ARG A 473 -28.87 -12.40 -12.61
CA ARG A 473 -29.69 -13.31 -11.79
C ARG A 473 -31.10 -12.76 -11.59
N ALA A 474 -31.21 -11.46 -11.30
CA ALA A 474 -32.51 -10.82 -11.16
C ALA A 474 -33.34 -10.86 -12.47
N VAL A 475 -32.68 -10.69 -13.63
CA VAL A 475 -33.33 -10.77 -14.94
C VAL A 475 -33.72 -12.20 -15.30
N GLU A 476 -32.85 -13.16 -15.00
CA GLU A 476 -33.08 -14.59 -15.24
C GLU A 476 -34.22 -15.11 -14.35
N GLU A 477 -34.26 -14.70 -13.07
CA GLU A 477 -35.36 -15.01 -12.16
C GLU A 477 -36.69 -14.44 -12.64
N ASP A 478 -36.75 -13.14 -13.00
CA ASP A 478 -37.96 -12.52 -13.54
C ASP A 478 -38.41 -13.19 -14.85
N TYR A 479 -37.47 -13.51 -15.73
CA TYR A 479 -37.77 -14.21 -16.97
C TYR A 479 -38.27 -15.64 -16.74
N ASN A 480 -37.64 -16.39 -15.85
CA ASN A 480 -38.05 -17.75 -15.52
C ASN A 480 -39.45 -17.76 -14.90
N ASP A 481 -39.78 -16.79 -14.06
CA ASP A 481 -41.12 -16.62 -13.51
C ASP A 481 -42.15 -16.28 -14.60
N GLN A 482 -41.83 -15.34 -15.50
CA GLN A 482 -42.69 -15.01 -16.64
C GLN A 482 -42.89 -16.21 -17.58
N THR A 483 -41.82 -16.96 -17.85
CA THR A 483 -41.85 -18.18 -18.68
C THR A 483 -42.72 -19.25 -18.03
N ARG A 484 -42.60 -19.45 -16.72
CA ARG A 484 -43.43 -20.39 -15.96
C ARG A 484 -44.90 -20.00 -16.02
N ILE A 485 -45.22 -18.71 -15.86
CA ILE A 485 -46.59 -18.20 -16.01
C ILE A 485 -47.12 -18.45 -17.43
N ALA A 486 -46.32 -18.15 -18.45
CA ALA A 486 -46.69 -18.37 -19.85
C ALA A 486 -46.95 -19.86 -20.16
N ILE A 487 -46.09 -20.76 -19.65
CA ILE A 487 -46.27 -22.22 -19.78
C ILE A 487 -47.59 -22.67 -19.14
N VAL A 488 -47.91 -22.16 -17.94
CA VAL A 488 -49.18 -22.48 -17.26
C VAL A 488 -50.38 -21.99 -18.08
N ILE A 489 -50.35 -20.76 -18.59
CA ILE A 489 -51.42 -20.21 -19.43
C ILE A 489 -51.58 -21.05 -20.71
N LEU A 490 -50.47 -21.42 -21.36
CA LEU A 490 -50.49 -22.23 -22.57
C LEU A 490 -51.04 -23.63 -22.31
N ALA A 491 -50.66 -24.25 -21.19
CA ALA A 491 -51.19 -25.56 -20.77
C ALA A 491 -52.70 -25.51 -20.54
N CYS A 492 -53.21 -24.45 -19.89
CA CYS A 492 -54.64 -24.22 -19.73
C CYS A 492 -55.37 -24.06 -21.08
N LEU A 493 -54.80 -23.31 -22.03
CA LEU A 493 -55.37 -23.13 -23.36
C LEU A 493 -55.40 -24.43 -24.17
N ILE A 494 -54.33 -25.23 -24.09
CA ILE A 494 -54.26 -26.55 -24.73
C ILE A 494 -55.33 -27.48 -24.14
N PHE A 495 -55.45 -27.51 -22.82
CA PHE A 495 -56.47 -28.30 -22.14
C PHE A 495 -57.88 -27.89 -22.58
N LEU A 496 -58.17 -26.58 -22.60
CA LEU A 496 -59.45 -26.05 -23.06
C LEU A 496 -59.75 -26.44 -24.51
N ALA A 497 -58.76 -26.35 -25.41
CA ALA A 497 -58.90 -26.73 -26.80
C ALA A 497 -59.17 -28.24 -26.97
N ILE A 498 -58.51 -29.10 -26.18
CA ILE A 498 -58.77 -30.54 -26.17
C ILE A 498 -60.20 -30.81 -25.71
N VAL A 499 -60.65 -30.18 -24.63
CA VAL A 499 -62.02 -30.32 -24.11
C VAL A 499 -63.04 -29.90 -25.16
N ILE A 500 -62.86 -28.75 -25.80
CA ILE A 500 -63.74 -28.28 -26.88
C ILE A 500 -63.76 -29.26 -28.06
N ALA A 501 -62.60 -29.76 -28.48
CA ALA A 501 -62.51 -30.73 -29.57
C ALA A 501 -63.24 -32.05 -29.25
N VAL A 502 -63.11 -32.55 -28.01
CA VAL A 502 -63.82 -33.75 -27.54
C VAL A 502 -65.33 -33.50 -27.51
N ILE A 503 -65.78 -32.33 -27.03
CA ILE A 503 -67.21 -31.96 -27.01
C ILE A 503 -67.75 -31.90 -28.45
N VAL A 504 -67.06 -31.23 -29.36
CA VAL A 504 -67.48 -31.13 -30.77
C VAL A 504 -67.50 -32.51 -31.42
N ALA A 505 -66.48 -33.34 -31.20
CA ALA A 505 -66.44 -34.72 -31.72
C ALA A 505 -67.59 -35.56 -31.17
N TYR A 506 -67.93 -35.43 -29.89
CA TYR A 506 -69.08 -36.08 -29.27
C TYR A 506 -70.40 -35.62 -29.91
N ILE A 507 -70.60 -34.31 -30.09
CA ILE A 507 -71.80 -33.75 -30.73
C ILE A 507 -71.95 -34.27 -32.16
N VAL A 508 -70.87 -34.24 -32.95
CA VAL A 508 -70.87 -34.73 -34.34
C VAL A 508 -71.12 -36.24 -34.39
N ALA A 509 -70.44 -37.02 -33.56
CA ALA A 509 -70.63 -38.47 -33.49
C ALA A 509 -72.07 -38.81 -33.11
N ARG A 510 -72.64 -38.13 -32.12
CA ARG A 510 -74.04 -38.29 -31.70
C ARG A 510 -75.01 -37.91 -32.82
N SER A 511 -74.78 -36.79 -33.50
CA SER A 511 -75.58 -36.32 -34.63
C SER A 511 -75.60 -37.32 -35.80
N ILE A 512 -74.57 -38.14 -35.97
CA ILE A 512 -74.51 -39.16 -37.03
C ILE A 512 -75.08 -40.51 -36.54
N THR A 513 -74.75 -40.91 -35.31
CA THR A 513 -75.14 -42.22 -34.76
C THR A 513 -76.62 -42.30 -34.42
N GLU A 514 -77.24 -41.26 -33.86
CA GLU A 514 -78.69 -41.26 -33.58
C GLU A 514 -79.54 -41.54 -34.83
N PRO A 515 -79.37 -40.84 -35.97
CA PRO A 515 -80.14 -41.14 -37.17
C PRO A 515 -79.79 -42.50 -37.81
N MET A 516 -78.54 -42.96 -37.75
CA MET A 516 -78.18 -44.32 -38.22
C MET A 516 -78.85 -45.41 -37.36
N LEU A 517 -78.87 -45.27 -36.04
CA LEU A 517 -79.57 -46.19 -35.14
C LEU A 517 -81.08 -46.16 -35.38
N TYR A 518 -81.64 -44.99 -35.64
CA TYR A 518 -83.06 -44.85 -36.01
C TYR A 518 -83.39 -45.57 -37.33
N LEU A 519 -82.55 -45.41 -38.36
CA LEU A 519 -82.68 -46.13 -39.64
C LEU A 519 -82.55 -47.65 -39.48
N LEU A 520 -81.57 -48.12 -38.69
CA LEU A 520 -81.40 -49.54 -38.38
C LEU A 520 -82.61 -50.11 -37.63
N GLY A 521 -83.20 -49.34 -36.71
CA GLY A 521 -84.42 -49.72 -35.99
C GLY A 521 -85.62 -49.89 -36.93
N ILE A 522 -85.77 -49.05 -37.96
CA ILE A 522 -86.82 -49.18 -38.98
C ILE A 522 -86.61 -50.45 -39.83
N ILE A 523 -85.36 -50.74 -40.22
CA ILE A 523 -85.03 -51.89 -41.08
C ILE A 523 -85.18 -53.22 -40.32
N GLY A 524 -84.82 -53.28 -39.04
CA GLY A 524 -84.93 -54.51 -38.24
C GLY A 524 -86.34 -54.90 -37.78
N LEU A 525 -87.34 -54.04 -38.03
CA LEU A 525 -88.77 -54.28 -37.73
C LEU A 525 -89.57 -54.78 -38.94
N VAL A 526 -88.92 -54.94 -40.10
CA VAL A 526 -89.43 -55.61 -41.30
C VAL A 526 -88.87 -57.02 -41.33
#